data_AF-A0A6L3EWB4-F1
#
_entry.id   AF-A0A6L3EWB4-F1
#
_cell.length_a   1.000
_cell.length_b   1.000
_cell.length_c   1.000
_cell.angle_alpha   90.00
_cell.angle_beta   90.00
_cell.angle_gamma   90.00
#
_symmetry.space_group_name_H-M   'P 1'
#
loop_
_entity.id
_entity.type
_entity.pdbx_description
1 polymer ?
#
loop_
_entity_poly.entity_id
_entity_poly.type
_entity_poly.pdbx_seq_one_letter_code
_entity_poly.pdbx_strand_id
1 'polypeptide(L)'
;MTTQKGEIVKWFENKRFGFIQPENTQGRDAQVFLHQSHASLPANKLKEGTVVEFETIRTDKGLNARNVRLPGGAAQSWPKGYRFLNPYNFVRSLPYRKMAEDAPFDVQLMGRTMPPTHDRWLGLSGTIECQFETITPLFVSDAEAVNIEKNISEKKKHYSYRFFRLNGKKAVPATSLRGMIRSVFEAATNSTFSNLGGERLSYRLPSNEVQKLVPARVEKTQGNDTNAFVLRLLPGTAPFAPDFGQKKGLYAAPARFYKALKPTGKYRRNPPSPIRNADDFDHGLPYFAVLREMKFPPSWRVVALFADKAAAEKERSAIASRQQGKFIVQSGWLCKTNQNSDNKNSERFFFRDQSRKDVPETIPLPPKERDKFEALIRDYQTRHKVASAARQPSGLPV
;
A
#
# COMPACT_ATOMS: atom_id res chain seq x y z
N MET A 1 2.33 -1.92 39.15
CA MET A 1 3.40 -1.03 38.64
C MET A 1 3.36 0.23 39.48
N THR A 2 4.48 0.62 40.08
CA THR A 2 4.54 1.75 41.01
C THR A 2 4.96 2.99 40.22
N THR A 3 4.15 4.04 40.27
CA THR A 3 4.48 5.34 39.67
C THR A 3 5.62 5.99 40.45
N GLN A 4 6.64 6.47 39.75
CA GLN A 4 7.83 7.13 40.29
C GLN A 4 7.92 8.55 39.72
N LYS A 5 8.61 9.43 40.45
CA LYS A 5 8.98 10.78 39.99
C LYS A 5 10.46 10.82 39.66
N GLY A 6 10.85 11.71 38.76
CA GLY A 6 12.24 11.90 38.38
C GLY A 6 12.42 13.03 37.38
N GLU A 7 13.67 13.36 37.08
CA GLU A 7 14.03 14.47 36.21
C GLU A 7 14.68 13.97 34.92
N ILE A 8 14.32 14.55 33.77
CA ILE A 8 15.03 14.29 32.52
C ILE A 8 16.41 14.92 32.60
N VAL A 9 17.45 14.09 32.73
CA VAL A 9 18.85 14.52 32.86
C VAL A 9 19.55 14.63 31.51
N LYS A 10 19.02 13.96 30.47
CA LYS A 10 19.54 14.05 29.11
C LYS A 10 18.46 13.82 28.08
N TRP A 11 18.41 14.66 27.03
CA TRP A 11 17.45 14.49 25.93
C TRP A 11 18.11 14.68 24.56
N PHE A 12 17.92 13.71 23.66
CA PHE A 12 18.42 13.76 22.29
C PHE A 12 17.29 14.05 21.31
N GLU A 13 17.05 15.33 21.00
CA GLU A 13 15.95 15.77 20.13
C GLU A 13 15.95 15.07 18.75
N ASN A 14 17.11 14.90 18.13
CA ASN A 14 17.22 14.24 16.82
C ASN A 14 16.90 12.74 16.86
N LYS A 15 17.12 12.08 18.00
CA LYS A 15 16.94 10.64 18.17
C LYS A 15 15.66 10.26 18.95
N ARG A 16 14.91 11.26 19.45
CA ARG A 16 13.63 11.13 20.17
C ARG A 16 13.69 10.23 21.42
N PHE A 17 14.84 10.19 22.08
CA PHE A 17 15.00 9.48 23.36
C PHE A 17 15.85 10.30 24.35
N GLY A 18 15.79 9.91 25.62
CA GLY A 18 16.56 10.48 26.70
C GLY A 18 16.62 9.58 27.92
N PHE A 19 17.05 10.15 29.03
CA PHE A 19 17.23 9.46 30.30
C PHE A 19 16.59 10.25 31.43
N ILE A 20 15.87 9.55 32.29
CA ILE A 20 15.27 10.08 33.51
C ILE A 20 16.10 9.60 34.70
N GLN A 21 16.45 10.49 35.61
CA GLN A 21 16.98 10.16 36.92
C GLN A 21 15.80 10.07 37.91
N PRO A 22 15.45 8.88 38.43
CA PRO A 22 14.44 8.76 39.47
C PRO A 22 14.80 9.57 40.71
N GLU A 23 13.79 10.09 41.39
CA GLU A 23 13.93 10.77 42.68
C GLU A 23 14.61 9.84 43.70
N ASN A 24 15.49 10.40 44.54
CA ASN A 24 16.31 9.66 45.51
C ASN A 24 17.32 8.66 44.92
N THR A 25 17.71 8.83 43.65
CA THR A 25 18.80 8.05 43.04
C THR A 25 19.91 8.96 42.51
N GLN A 26 21.14 8.46 42.47
CA GLN A 26 22.31 9.16 41.91
C GLN A 26 23.14 8.21 41.04
N GLY A 27 23.86 8.79 40.07
CA GLY A 27 24.73 8.03 39.17
C GLY A 27 24.04 7.52 37.91
N ARG A 28 24.85 7.26 36.87
CA ARG A 28 24.37 6.84 35.54
C ARG A 28 23.67 5.48 35.54
N ASP A 29 24.05 4.59 36.44
CA ASP A 29 23.53 3.21 36.47
C ASP A 29 22.09 3.13 36.96
N ALA A 30 21.62 4.18 37.65
CA ALA A 30 20.24 4.31 38.10
C ALA A 30 19.32 5.01 37.09
N GLN A 31 19.85 5.43 35.93
CA GLN A 31 19.06 6.14 34.93
C GLN A 31 18.09 5.22 34.20
N VAL A 32 16.87 5.71 34.00
CA VAL A 32 15.80 5.01 33.29
C VAL A 32 15.70 5.56 31.88
N PHE A 33 15.70 4.68 30.88
CA PHE A 33 15.58 5.10 29.49
C PHE A 33 14.16 5.59 29.18
N LEU A 34 14.07 6.70 28.45
CA LEU A 34 12.83 7.32 28.01
C LEU A 34 12.82 7.43 26.47
N HIS A 35 11.80 6.89 25.82
CA HIS A 35 11.51 7.17 24.41
C HIS A 35 10.28 8.06 24.27
N GLN A 36 10.24 8.94 23.27
CA GLN A 36 9.11 9.87 23.06
C GLN A 36 7.76 9.15 22.96
N SER A 37 7.71 7.96 22.35
CA SER A 37 6.47 7.18 22.21
C SER A 37 5.86 6.73 23.55
N HIS A 38 6.61 6.84 24.65
CA HIS A 38 6.17 6.48 25.99
C HIS A 38 5.82 7.69 26.86
N ALA A 39 5.98 8.91 26.31
CA ALA A 39 5.56 10.15 26.94
C ALA A 39 4.22 10.62 26.37
N SER A 40 3.31 10.99 27.25
CA SER A 40 2.06 11.67 26.91
C SER A 40 2.26 13.19 26.75
N LEU A 41 3.51 13.61 26.48
CA LEU A 41 3.95 14.99 26.40
C LEU A 41 4.42 15.33 24.98
N PRO A 42 4.13 16.53 24.46
CA PRO A 42 4.67 16.99 23.19
C PRO A 42 6.20 17.13 23.25
N ALA A 43 6.87 16.98 22.09
CA ALA A 43 8.34 16.92 22.01
C ALA A 43 9.05 18.13 22.65
N ASN A 44 8.45 19.32 22.54
CA ASN A 44 9.00 20.57 23.09
C ASN A 44 8.95 20.66 24.61
N LYS A 45 8.26 19.72 25.28
CA LYS A 45 8.23 19.59 26.75
C LYS A 45 9.17 18.51 27.27
N LEU A 46 9.80 17.72 26.40
CA LEU A 46 10.82 16.74 26.76
C LEU A 46 12.18 17.41 26.60
N LYS A 47 12.67 18.06 27.66
CA LYS A 47 13.98 18.70 27.69
C LYS A 47 14.68 18.43 29.02
N GLU A 48 15.99 18.59 29.03
CA GLU A 48 16.79 18.49 30.24
C GLU A 48 16.26 19.45 31.33
N GLY A 49 16.19 18.99 32.58
CA GLY A 49 15.59 19.73 33.68
C GLY A 49 14.10 19.50 33.90
N THR A 50 13.42 18.71 33.07
CA THR A 50 11.96 18.51 33.20
C THR A 50 11.66 17.41 34.21
N VAL A 51 10.94 17.75 35.28
CA VAL A 51 10.42 16.77 36.24
C VAL A 51 9.21 16.06 35.65
N VAL A 52 9.17 14.74 35.77
CA VAL A 52 8.14 13.85 35.21
C VAL A 52 7.74 12.76 36.21
N GLU A 53 6.50 12.30 36.11
CA GLU A 53 6.00 11.05 36.69
C GLU A 53 6.00 9.95 35.62
N PHE A 54 6.43 8.74 35.97
CA PHE A 54 6.54 7.62 35.04
C PHE A 54 6.46 6.27 35.77
N GLU A 55 6.21 5.21 35.02
CA GLU A 55 6.30 3.82 35.47
C GLU A 55 7.54 3.16 34.86
N THR A 56 8.18 2.24 35.59
CA THR A 56 9.35 1.51 35.10
C THR A 56 8.98 0.10 34.63
N ILE A 57 9.60 -0.33 33.53
CA ILE A 57 9.51 -1.70 33.00
C ILE A 57 10.91 -2.21 32.69
N ARG A 58 11.23 -3.44 33.10
CA ARG A 58 12.51 -4.09 32.80
C ARG A 58 12.46 -4.69 31.40
N THR A 59 13.50 -4.44 30.62
CA THR A 59 13.67 -4.98 29.25
C THR A 59 15.09 -5.51 29.07
N ASP A 60 15.34 -6.19 27.95
CA ASP A 60 16.65 -6.73 27.58
C ASP A 60 17.76 -5.66 27.53
N LYS A 61 17.39 -4.37 27.45
CA LYS A 61 18.30 -3.22 27.40
C LYS A 61 18.31 -2.38 28.67
N GLY A 62 17.75 -2.90 29.78
CA GLY A 62 17.65 -2.21 31.06
C GLY A 62 16.25 -1.66 31.36
N LEU A 63 16.18 -0.69 32.29
CA LEU A 63 14.93 -0.09 32.74
C LEU A 63 14.42 0.95 31.73
N ASN A 64 13.17 0.81 31.33
CA ASN A 64 12.44 1.72 30.44
C ASN A 64 11.31 2.42 31.18
N ALA A 65 11.10 3.70 30.85
CA ALA A 65 9.99 4.50 31.35
C ALA A 65 8.76 4.34 30.45
N ARG A 66 7.58 4.23 31.08
CA ARG A 66 6.25 4.23 30.45
C ARG A 66 5.32 5.24 31.13
N ASN A 67 4.25 5.61 30.42
CA ASN A 67 3.23 6.55 30.90
C ASN A 67 3.81 7.89 31.42
N VAL A 68 4.85 8.41 30.76
CA VAL A 68 5.59 9.59 31.24
C VAL A 68 4.74 10.85 31.08
N ARG A 69 4.55 11.58 32.18
CA ARG A 69 3.67 12.77 32.30
C ARG A 69 4.25 13.80 33.26
N LEU A 70 3.69 15.01 33.30
CA LEU A 70 4.13 16.03 34.29
C LEU A 70 3.54 15.73 35.69
N PRO A 71 4.27 16.02 36.78
CA PRO A 71 3.79 15.84 38.14
C PRO A 71 2.53 16.67 38.42
N GLY A 72 1.54 16.07 39.08
CA GLY A 72 0.28 16.77 39.42
C GLY A 72 -0.71 16.93 38.25
N GLY A 73 -0.46 16.29 37.11
CA GLY A 73 -1.44 16.20 36.03
C GLY A 73 -2.65 15.38 36.47
N ALA A 74 -3.77 16.05 36.76
CA ALA A 74 -5.07 15.41 37.00
C ALA A 74 -5.35 14.30 35.98
N ALA A 75 -5.99 13.22 36.43
CA ALA A 75 -6.47 12.14 35.58
C ALA A 75 -7.26 12.73 34.40
N GLN A 76 -6.59 12.79 33.25
CA GLN A 76 -7.12 13.03 31.91
C GLN A 76 -8.35 13.97 31.85
N SER A 77 -8.15 15.27 32.12
CA SER A 77 -9.07 16.25 31.53
C SER A 77 -8.83 16.25 30.02
N TRP A 78 -9.89 15.99 29.26
CA TRP A 78 -9.84 15.92 27.80
C TRP A 78 -9.24 17.22 27.25
N PRO A 79 -8.28 17.16 26.30
CA PRO A 79 -7.59 18.37 25.84
C PRO A 79 -8.60 19.35 25.24
N LYS A 80 -8.66 20.57 25.77
CA LYS A 80 -9.27 21.71 25.06
C LYS A 80 -8.36 22.07 23.89
N GLY A 81 -8.60 21.44 22.74
CA GLY A 81 -7.87 21.63 21.49
C GLY A 81 -8.38 20.62 20.45
N TYR A 82 -8.31 20.99 19.16
CA TYR A 82 -8.84 20.17 18.07
C TYR A 82 -8.25 18.76 18.09
N ARG A 83 -9.08 17.78 18.48
CA ARG A 83 -8.77 16.36 18.44
C ARG A 83 -9.27 15.81 17.11
N PHE A 84 -8.33 15.38 16.26
CA PHE A 84 -8.68 14.56 15.11
C PHE A 84 -9.30 13.23 15.62
N LEU A 85 -10.63 13.18 15.64
CA LEU A 85 -11.36 11.94 15.88
C LEU A 85 -11.28 11.13 14.60
N ASN A 86 -10.57 10.00 14.65
CA ASN A 86 -10.62 9.06 13.54
C ASN A 86 -12.10 8.68 13.32
N PRO A 87 -12.68 8.88 12.12
CA PRO A 87 -14.08 8.58 11.86
C PRO A 87 -14.41 7.08 12.02
N TYR A 88 -13.38 6.24 12.09
CA TYR A 88 -13.45 4.82 12.42
C TYR A 88 -12.60 4.55 13.65
N ASN A 89 -13.13 4.86 14.83
CA ASN A 89 -12.52 4.38 16.05
C ASN A 89 -12.86 2.88 16.12
N PHE A 90 -11.95 2.02 15.65
CA PHE A 90 -12.12 0.58 15.80
C PHE A 90 -12.32 0.30 17.29
N VAL A 91 -13.47 -0.28 17.61
CA VAL A 91 -13.80 -0.69 18.97
C VAL A 91 -12.68 -1.61 19.46
N ARG A 92 -12.16 -1.35 20.65
CA ARG A 92 -11.08 -2.16 21.22
C ARG A 92 -11.61 -3.58 21.43
N SER A 93 -10.82 -4.59 21.09
CA SER A 93 -11.15 -5.98 21.40
C SER A 93 -11.51 -6.07 22.89
N LEU A 94 -12.71 -6.53 23.18
CA LEU A 94 -13.08 -6.85 24.55
C LEU A 94 -12.21 -8.04 25.01
N PRO A 95 -11.75 -8.05 26.28
CA PRO A 95 -11.05 -9.20 26.82
C PRO A 95 -11.95 -10.44 26.77
N TYR A 96 -11.34 -11.61 26.59
CA TYR A 96 -12.05 -12.88 26.56
C TYR A 96 -12.83 -13.10 27.86
N ARG A 97 -14.17 -13.10 27.79
CA ARG A 97 -15.02 -13.53 28.89
C ARG A 97 -15.20 -15.05 28.79
N LYS A 98 -14.71 -15.79 29.79
CA LYS A 98 -15.22 -17.14 30.05
C LYS A 98 -16.67 -17.00 30.48
N MET A 99 -17.59 -17.63 29.75
CA MET A 99 -18.99 -17.70 30.15
C MET A 99 -19.11 -18.70 31.30
N ALA A 100 -19.98 -18.42 32.26
CA ALA A 100 -20.34 -19.40 33.27
C ALA A 100 -21.18 -20.51 32.62
N GLU A 101 -21.07 -21.75 33.11
CA GLU A 101 -21.77 -22.92 32.54
C GLU A 101 -23.29 -22.80 32.61
N ASP A 102 -23.80 -21.97 33.52
CA ASP A 102 -25.22 -21.68 33.77
C ASP A 102 -25.72 -20.42 33.03
N ALA A 103 -24.92 -19.83 32.14
CA ALA A 103 -25.33 -18.62 31.42
C ALA A 103 -26.60 -18.88 30.58
N PRO A 104 -27.55 -17.91 30.50
CA PRO A 104 -28.74 -18.03 29.66
C PRO A 104 -28.41 -18.38 28.20
N PHE A 105 -29.29 -19.12 27.52
CA PHE A 105 -29.05 -19.59 26.15
C PHE A 105 -28.65 -18.47 25.18
N ASP A 106 -29.34 -17.33 25.21
CA ASP A 106 -29.05 -16.17 24.36
C ASP A 106 -27.65 -15.59 24.62
N VAL A 107 -27.19 -15.70 25.87
CA VAL A 107 -25.87 -15.25 26.32
C VAL A 107 -24.79 -16.25 25.86
N GLN A 108 -25.08 -17.56 25.87
CA GLN A 108 -24.21 -18.58 25.28
C GLN A 108 -24.09 -18.45 23.74
N LEU A 109 -25.18 -18.05 23.07
CA LEU A 109 -25.24 -17.80 21.63
C LEU A 109 -24.35 -16.62 21.20
N MET A 110 -24.16 -15.65 22.09
CA MET A 110 -23.22 -14.52 21.94
C MET A 110 -21.75 -14.92 22.18
N GLY A 111 -21.48 -16.19 22.50
CA GLY A 111 -20.14 -16.79 22.51
C GLY A 111 -19.59 -17.01 21.10
N ARG A 112 -18.32 -17.43 20.99
CA ARG A 112 -17.68 -17.76 19.69
C ARG A 112 -18.23 -19.07 19.12
N THR A 113 -19.43 -19.03 18.55
CA THR A 113 -19.99 -20.12 17.74
C THR A 113 -19.75 -19.82 16.25
N MET A 114 -19.65 -20.85 15.42
CA MET A 114 -19.57 -20.65 13.98
C MET A 114 -20.92 -20.08 13.52
N PRO A 115 -20.98 -18.89 12.88
CA PRO A 115 -22.25 -18.30 12.51
C PRO A 115 -23.00 -19.26 11.58
N PRO A 116 -24.31 -19.49 11.81
CA PRO A 116 -25.10 -20.32 10.91
C PRO A 116 -25.09 -19.72 9.50
N THR A 117 -25.05 -20.61 8.50
CA THR A 117 -25.08 -20.24 7.09
C THR A 117 -26.34 -19.45 6.74
N HIS A 118 -26.26 -18.54 5.76
CA HIS A 118 -27.34 -17.58 5.44
C HIS A 118 -28.70 -18.24 5.10
N ASP A 119 -28.70 -19.50 4.66
CA ASP A 119 -29.89 -20.33 4.43
C ASP A 119 -30.71 -20.61 5.70
N ARG A 120 -30.12 -20.47 6.89
CA ARG A 120 -30.83 -20.62 8.17
C ARG A 120 -31.54 -19.35 8.64
N TRP A 121 -31.35 -18.22 7.96
CA TRP A 121 -31.94 -16.92 8.32
C TRP A 121 -33.33 -16.74 7.66
N LEU A 122 -34.14 -17.79 7.65
CA LEU A 122 -35.52 -17.75 7.14
C LEU A 122 -36.43 -17.12 8.20
N GLY A 123 -37.14 -16.05 7.83
CA GLY A 123 -38.16 -15.40 8.67
C GLY A 123 -37.64 -14.39 9.70
N LEU A 124 -36.33 -14.15 9.78
CA LEU A 124 -35.75 -13.11 10.65
C LEU A 124 -35.56 -11.81 9.87
N SER A 125 -36.66 -11.10 9.64
CA SER A 125 -36.65 -9.72 9.12
C SER A 125 -37.00 -8.74 10.24
N GLY A 126 -36.30 -7.61 10.30
CA GLY A 126 -36.58 -6.57 11.29
C GLY A 126 -35.94 -5.24 10.92
N THR A 127 -36.27 -4.21 11.68
CA THR A 127 -35.72 -2.86 11.53
C THR A 127 -34.93 -2.50 12.78
N ILE A 128 -33.73 -1.95 12.60
CA ILE A 128 -32.97 -1.35 13.69
C ILE A 128 -33.11 0.16 13.53
N GLU A 129 -33.78 0.80 14.49
CA GLU A 129 -33.84 2.25 14.56
C GLU A 129 -32.55 2.76 15.22
N CYS A 130 -31.94 3.78 14.63
CA CYS A 130 -30.69 4.35 15.12
C CYS A 130 -30.83 5.87 15.14
N GLN A 131 -30.49 6.49 16.28
CA GLN A 131 -30.38 7.94 16.42
C GLN A 131 -28.91 8.35 16.35
N PHE A 132 -28.62 9.41 15.62
CA PHE A 132 -27.25 9.93 15.46
C PHE A 132 -27.21 11.42 15.78
N GLU A 133 -26.15 11.83 16.48
CA GLU A 133 -25.86 13.23 16.77
C GLU A 133 -24.60 13.66 16.00
N THR A 134 -24.66 14.81 15.33
CA THR A 134 -23.54 15.37 14.58
C THR A 134 -22.69 16.25 15.49
N ILE A 135 -21.62 15.70 16.07
CA ILE A 135 -20.74 16.41 17.02
C ILE A 135 -19.86 17.46 16.32
N THR A 136 -19.47 17.20 15.07
CA THR A 136 -18.68 18.13 14.25
C THR A 136 -19.35 18.30 12.88
N PRO A 137 -19.22 19.47 12.23
CA PRO A 137 -19.85 19.71 10.93
C PRO A 137 -19.56 18.57 9.93
N LEU A 138 -20.62 17.89 9.48
CA LEU A 138 -20.55 16.78 8.55
C LEU A 138 -21.09 17.20 7.18
N PHE A 139 -20.30 16.95 6.13
CA PHE A 139 -20.74 17.10 4.75
C PHE A 139 -20.77 15.74 4.06
N VAL A 140 -21.94 15.35 3.54
CA VAL A 140 -22.10 14.15 2.72
C VAL A 140 -22.46 14.59 1.31
N SER A 141 -21.53 14.42 0.37
CA SER A 141 -21.69 14.83 -1.01
C SER A 141 -22.71 13.98 -1.76
N ASP A 142 -23.55 14.62 -2.56
CA ASP A 142 -24.33 13.96 -3.58
C ASP A 142 -23.50 13.77 -4.86
N ALA A 143 -23.24 12.52 -5.26
CA ALA A 143 -22.44 12.22 -6.44
C ALA A 143 -23.22 12.37 -7.76
N GLU A 144 -24.55 12.43 -7.72
CA GLU A 144 -25.39 12.56 -8.93
C GLU A 144 -25.51 14.01 -9.42
N ALA A 145 -25.31 14.98 -8.52
CA ALA A 145 -25.50 16.40 -8.79
C ALA A 145 -24.21 17.18 -8.52
N VAL A 146 -23.25 17.06 -9.45
CA VAL A 146 -21.96 17.76 -9.39
C VAL A 146 -21.99 19.00 -10.28
N ASN A 147 -21.85 20.17 -9.68
CA ASN A 147 -21.70 21.43 -10.42
C ASN A 147 -20.23 21.78 -10.58
N ILE A 148 -19.83 22.24 -11.77
CA ILE A 148 -18.47 22.77 -11.99
C ILE A 148 -18.53 24.27 -11.71
N GLU A 149 -18.05 24.70 -10.55
CA GLU A 149 -18.14 26.10 -10.13
C GLU A 149 -17.11 26.99 -10.82
N LYS A 150 -15.87 26.51 -11.04
CA LYS A 150 -14.80 27.29 -11.69
C LYS A 150 -13.89 26.41 -12.54
N ASN A 151 -13.71 26.82 -13.79
CA ASN A 151 -12.62 26.36 -14.65
C ASN A 151 -11.36 27.15 -14.30
N ILE A 152 -10.49 26.59 -13.44
CA ILE A 152 -9.21 27.23 -13.07
C ILE A 152 -8.19 27.06 -14.23
N SER A 153 -8.32 25.98 -15.03
CA SER A 153 -7.61 25.77 -16.30
C SER A 153 -8.23 24.59 -17.07
N GLU A 154 -7.82 24.34 -18.31
CA GLU A 154 -8.21 23.12 -19.07
C GLU A 154 -7.96 21.80 -18.31
N LYS A 155 -7.06 21.79 -17.31
CA LYS A 155 -6.67 20.61 -16.55
C LYS A 155 -7.12 20.61 -15.09
N LYS A 156 -7.70 21.70 -14.57
CA LYS A 156 -8.17 21.80 -13.18
C LYS A 156 -9.56 22.41 -13.12
N LYS A 157 -10.53 21.57 -12.78
CA LYS A 157 -11.92 21.94 -12.51
C LYS A 157 -12.15 21.92 -11.01
N HIS A 158 -12.79 22.97 -10.48
CA HIS A 158 -13.29 22.98 -9.11
C HIS A 158 -14.74 22.49 -9.12
N TYR A 159 -15.02 21.42 -8.36
CA TYR A 159 -16.34 20.80 -8.29
C TYR A 159 -17.03 21.23 -7.00
N SER A 160 -18.28 21.65 -7.14
CA SER A 160 -19.20 21.94 -6.05
C SER A 160 -20.22 20.84 -5.95
N TYR A 161 -20.42 20.36 -4.73
CA TYR A 161 -21.30 19.26 -4.42
C TYR A 161 -22.39 19.78 -3.50
N ARG A 162 -23.65 19.43 -3.81
CA ARG A 162 -24.74 19.62 -2.85
C ARG A 162 -24.69 18.51 -1.78
N PHE A 163 -25.37 18.74 -0.66
CA PHE A 163 -25.65 17.68 0.32
C PHE A 163 -26.50 16.58 -0.32
N PHE A 164 -26.20 15.32 0.02
CA PHE A 164 -27.00 14.16 -0.35
C PHE A 164 -28.46 14.34 0.08
N ARG A 165 -29.40 13.93 -0.79
CA ARG A 165 -30.84 14.03 -0.55
C ARG A 165 -31.55 12.71 -0.80
N LEU A 166 -32.53 12.42 0.04
CA LEU A 166 -33.51 11.37 -0.16
C LEU A 166 -34.89 12.00 -0.12
N ASN A 167 -35.72 11.77 -1.14
CA ASN A 167 -37.05 12.39 -1.28
C ASN A 167 -37.02 13.92 -1.09
N GLY A 168 -36.02 14.58 -1.68
CA GLY A 168 -35.86 16.04 -1.63
C GLY A 168 -35.30 16.60 -0.30
N LYS A 169 -35.23 15.79 0.77
CA LYS A 169 -34.69 16.19 2.08
C LYS A 169 -33.23 15.79 2.22
N LYS A 170 -32.42 16.62 2.91
CA LYS A 170 -31.04 16.26 3.24
C LYS A 170 -31.03 14.96 4.06
N ALA A 171 -30.17 14.03 3.68
CA ALA A 171 -30.10 12.72 4.32
C ALA A 171 -28.65 12.22 4.36
N VAL A 172 -28.41 11.21 5.20
CA VAL A 172 -27.18 10.42 5.18
C VAL A 172 -27.51 9.09 4.49
N PRO A 173 -26.81 8.71 3.40
CA PRO A 173 -27.04 7.43 2.74
C PRO A 173 -26.84 6.26 3.71
N ALA A 174 -27.75 5.27 3.67
CA ALA A 174 -27.64 4.06 4.49
C ALA A 174 -26.32 3.30 4.23
N THR A 175 -25.81 3.35 3.00
CA THR A 175 -24.52 2.75 2.62
C THR A 175 -23.33 3.33 3.38
N SER A 176 -23.37 4.62 3.73
CA SER A 176 -22.34 5.30 4.52
C SER A 176 -22.38 4.90 6.00
N LEU A 177 -23.53 4.46 6.51
CA LEU A 177 -23.72 4.02 7.90
C LEU A 177 -23.40 2.54 8.10
N ARG A 178 -23.54 1.72 7.04
CA ARG A 178 -23.38 0.26 7.10
C ARG A 178 -22.07 -0.18 7.75
N GLY A 179 -20.95 0.45 7.36
CA GLY A 179 -19.63 0.10 7.90
C GLY A 179 -19.49 0.41 9.39
N MET A 180 -20.02 1.54 9.84
CA MET A 180 -20.02 1.94 11.25
C MET A 180 -20.87 0.99 12.10
N ILE A 181 -22.11 0.73 11.68
CA ILE A 181 -23.03 -0.17 12.39
C ILE A 181 -22.44 -1.58 12.45
N ARG A 182 -21.94 -2.09 11.32
CA ARG A 182 -21.26 -3.39 11.24
C ARG A 182 -20.08 -3.46 12.19
N SER A 183 -19.22 -2.43 12.22
CA SER A 183 -18.05 -2.42 13.10
C SER A 183 -18.42 -2.46 14.58
N VAL A 184 -19.48 -1.75 14.99
CA VAL A 184 -19.99 -1.79 16.37
C VAL A 184 -20.56 -3.17 16.68
N PHE A 185 -21.39 -3.71 15.78
CA PHE A 185 -21.99 -5.03 15.92
C PHE A 185 -20.92 -6.13 16.04
N GLU A 186 -19.93 -6.16 15.13
CA GLU A 186 -18.84 -7.14 15.14
C GLU A 186 -18.04 -7.09 16.43
N ALA A 187 -17.74 -5.88 16.92
CA ALA A 187 -16.99 -5.73 18.16
C ALA A 187 -17.79 -6.08 19.41
N ALA A 188 -19.07 -5.69 19.47
CA ALA A 188 -19.96 -6.00 20.59
C ALA A 188 -20.24 -7.50 20.70
N THR A 189 -20.30 -8.20 19.56
CA THR A 189 -20.53 -9.65 19.49
C THR A 189 -19.25 -10.48 19.53
N ASN A 190 -18.07 -9.84 19.58
CA ASN A 190 -16.77 -10.53 19.43
C ASN A 190 -16.74 -11.44 18.18
N SER A 191 -17.49 -11.04 17.14
CA SER A 191 -17.54 -11.71 15.85
C SER A 191 -16.16 -11.63 15.20
N THR A 192 -15.80 -12.64 14.41
CA THR A 192 -14.64 -12.53 13.52
C THR A 192 -14.88 -11.32 12.61
N PHE A 193 -13.91 -10.40 12.55
CA PHE A 193 -13.94 -9.31 11.58
C PHE A 193 -14.17 -9.94 10.21
N SER A 194 -15.32 -9.69 9.59
CA SER A 194 -15.73 -10.37 8.36
C SER A 194 -14.76 -10.19 7.20
N ASN A 195 -13.92 -9.15 7.29
CA ASN A 195 -12.96 -8.78 6.26
C ASN A 195 -11.60 -9.49 6.46
N LEU A 196 -11.45 -10.32 7.49
CA LEU A 196 -10.28 -11.17 7.73
C LEU A 196 -10.67 -12.63 7.47
N GLY A 197 -11.07 -12.93 6.23
CA GLY A 197 -11.56 -14.26 5.80
C GLY A 197 -10.48 -15.36 5.73
N GLY A 198 -9.50 -15.38 6.64
CA GLY A 198 -8.36 -16.31 6.62
C GLY A 198 -7.42 -16.13 5.41
N GLU A 199 -7.76 -15.24 4.48
CA GLU A 199 -6.96 -14.97 3.29
C GLU A 199 -5.65 -14.26 3.63
N ARG A 200 -4.63 -14.50 2.80
CA ARG A 200 -3.33 -13.86 2.93
C ARG A 200 -3.48 -12.35 2.73
N LEU A 201 -3.15 -11.58 3.76
CA LEU A 201 -3.21 -10.12 3.70
C LEU A 201 -2.22 -9.57 2.67
N SER A 202 -2.71 -8.69 1.80
CA SER A 202 -1.87 -7.94 0.87
C SER A 202 -1.34 -6.67 1.53
N TYR A 203 -0.03 -6.47 1.52
CA TYR A 203 0.60 -5.24 1.98
C TYR A 203 0.74 -4.25 0.82
N ARG A 204 0.21 -3.04 0.98
CA ARG A 204 0.43 -1.94 0.04
C ARG A 204 1.57 -1.07 0.56
N LEU A 205 2.72 -1.17 -0.09
CA LEU A 205 3.88 -0.36 0.29
C LEU A 205 3.55 1.15 0.16
N PRO A 206 3.99 1.98 1.11
CA PRO A 206 3.99 3.43 0.99
C PRO A 206 4.73 3.90 -0.27
N SER A 207 4.27 4.99 -0.90
CA SER A 207 4.78 5.47 -2.19
C SER A 207 6.29 5.75 -2.20
N ASN A 208 6.86 6.21 -1.09
CA ASN A 208 8.29 6.46 -0.92
C ASN A 208 9.11 5.16 -0.87
N GLU A 209 8.56 4.08 -0.32
CA GLU A 209 9.21 2.77 -0.28
C GLU A 209 9.13 2.07 -1.64
N VAL A 210 8.00 2.21 -2.36
CA VAL A 210 7.83 1.68 -3.73
C VAL A 210 8.91 2.21 -4.67
N GLN A 211 9.33 3.46 -4.51
CA GLN A 211 10.38 4.06 -5.34
C GLN A 211 11.75 3.40 -5.16
N LYS A 212 12.00 2.66 -4.08
CA LYS A 212 13.28 1.95 -3.86
C LYS A 212 13.31 0.58 -4.55
N LEU A 213 12.17 0.08 -5.02
CA LEU A 213 12.06 -1.26 -5.57
C LEU A 213 12.66 -1.32 -6.98
N VAL A 214 13.72 -2.12 -7.14
CA VAL A 214 14.30 -2.44 -8.44
C VAL A 214 13.62 -3.68 -9.00
N PRO A 215 13.10 -3.65 -10.24
CA PRO A 215 12.49 -4.83 -10.84
C PRO A 215 13.56 -5.88 -11.14
N ALA A 216 13.21 -7.14 -10.91
CA ALA A 216 14.07 -8.27 -11.19
C ALA A 216 13.25 -9.43 -11.78
N ARG A 217 13.91 -10.27 -12.57
CA ARG A 217 13.36 -11.54 -13.04
C ARG A 217 13.98 -12.68 -12.22
N VAL A 218 13.13 -13.57 -11.72
CA VAL A 218 13.56 -14.80 -11.05
C VAL A 218 13.95 -15.81 -12.13
N GLU A 219 15.17 -16.33 -12.07
CA GLU A 219 15.70 -17.34 -12.99
C GLU A 219 16.28 -18.53 -12.21
N LYS A 220 16.18 -19.73 -12.79
CA LYS A 220 16.92 -20.90 -12.29
C LYS A 220 18.31 -20.90 -12.90
N THR A 221 19.35 -21.10 -12.11
CA THR A 221 20.71 -21.26 -12.66
C THR A 221 20.81 -22.55 -13.43
N GLN A 222 21.38 -22.49 -14.64
CA GLN A 222 21.77 -23.68 -15.39
C GLN A 222 23.18 -24.07 -14.95
N GLY A 223 23.30 -25.18 -14.21
CA GLY A 223 24.56 -25.72 -13.66
C GLY A 223 24.31 -26.93 -12.76
N ASN A 224 25.37 -27.55 -12.22
CA ASN A 224 25.30 -28.77 -11.39
C ASN A 224 24.43 -28.62 -10.14
N ASP A 225 24.21 -27.39 -9.65
CA ASP A 225 23.23 -27.10 -8.61
C ASP A 225 21.92 -26.63 -9.24
N THR A 226 21.12 -27.61 -9.67
CA THR A 226 19.80 -27.41 -10.31
C THR A 226 18.76 -26.72 -9.40
N ASN A 227 19.12 -26.44 -8.15
CA ASN A 227 18.26 -25.84 -7.14
C ASN A 227 18.60 -24.37 -6.81
N ALA A 228 19.64 -23.79 -7.41
CA ALA A 228 19.96 -22.38 -7.18
C ALA A 228 19.08 -21.45 -8.04
N PHE A 229 18.52 -20.43 -7.40
CA PHE A 229 17.73 -19.38 -8.04
C PHE A 229 18.51 -18.07 -7.97
N VAL A 230 18.37 -17.26 -9.01
CA VAL A 230 18.97 -15.92 -9.08
C VAL A 230 17.91 -14.88 -9.45
N LEU A 231 18.14 -13.65 -8.98
CA LEU A 231 17.40 -12.47 -9.40
C LEU A 231 18.23 -11.71 -10.43
N ARG A 232 17.78 -11.73 -11.69
CA ARG A 232 18.33 -10.87 -12.74
C ARG A 232 17.77 -9.47 -12.60
N LEU A 233 18.63 -8.48 -12.35
CA LEU A 233 18.22 -7.09 -12.12
C LEU A 233 17.93 -6.37 -13.45
N LEU A 234 16.79 -5.67 -13.52
CA LEU A 234 16.29 -5.00 -14.74
C LEU A 234 16.09 -3.49 -14.53
N PRO A 235 17.13 -2.73 -14.12
CA PRO A 235 16.99 -1.31 -13.77
C PRO A 235 16.81 -0.39 -15.00
N GLY A 236 16.67 -0.92 -16.21
CA GLY A 236 16.72 -0.13 -17.45
C GLY A 236 17.97 0.75 -17.47
N THR A 237 17.78 2.05 -17.69
CA THR A 237 18.84 3.08 -17.64
C THR A 237 18.84 3.90 -16.36
N ALA A 238 18.00 3.57 -15.38
CA ALA A 238 17.92 4.31 -14.13
C ALA A 238 19.16 4.07 -13.27
N PRO A 239 19.71 5.08 -12.58
CA PRO A 239 20.79 4.87 -11.61
C PRO A 239 20.41 3.76 -10.60
N PHE A 240 21.36 2.89 -10.28
CA PHE A 240 21.11 1.83 -9.31
C PHE A 240 21.47 2.32 -7.92
N ALA A 241 20.45 2.65 -7.13
CA ALA A 241 20.60 3.22 -5.81
C ALA A 241 19.52 2.64 -4.89
N PRO A 242 19.60 1.35 -4.52
CA PRO A 242 18.53 0.64 -3.79
C PRO A 242 18.20 1.28 -2.43
N ASP A 243 19.17 1.97 -1.81
CA ASP A 243 18.98 2.67 -0.54
C ASP A 243 18.22 4.00 -0.68
N PHE A 244 18.10 4.51 -1.90
CA PHE A 244 17.48 5.80 -2.21
C PHE A 244 16.25 5.60 -3.10
N GLY A 245 15.19 6.37 -2.85
CA GLY A 245 14.03 6.36 -3.74
C GLY A 245 14.45 6.76 -5.16
N GLN A 246 13.97 6.04 -6.17
CA GLN A 246 14.24 6.31 -7.57
C GLN A 246 13.69 7.68 -7.99
N LYS A 247 14.60 8.65 -8.15
CA LYS A 247 14.24 10.05 -8.45
C LYS A 247 14.25 10.39 -9.95
N LYS A 248 14.87 9.58 -10.81
CA LYS A 248 15.07 9.93 -12.24
C LYS A 248 15.03 8.73 -13.19
N GLY A 249 13.99 8.68 -14.02
CA GLY A 249 13.82 7.66 -15.06
C GLY A 249 12.94 6.49 -14.63
N LEU A 250 12.33 5.82 -15.61
CA LEU A 250 11.52 4.61 -15.39
C LEU A 250 12.40 3.38 -15.59
N TYR A 251 12.25 2.37 -14.74
CA TYR A 251 12.94 1.09 -14.91
C TYR A 251 12.50 0.34 -16.18
N ALA A 252 11.20 0.40 -16.50
CA ALA A 252 10.65 -0.21 -17.70
C ALA A 252 10.25 0.84 -18.74
N ALA A 253 10.63 0.59 -20.00
CA ALA A 253 10.20 1.42 -21.11
C ALA A 253 8.75 1.07 -21.50
N PRO A 254 7.87 2.06 -21.72
CA PRO A 254 6.58 1.79 -22.33
C PRO A 254 6.77 1.35 -23.78
N ALA A 255 6.08 0.28 -24.16
CA ALA A 255 6.00 -0.24 -25.52
C ALA A 255 4.55 -0.16 -25.98
N ARG A 256 4.24 0.57 -27.04
CA ARG A 256 2.85 0.79 -27.48
C ARG A 256 2.34 -0.40 -28.27
N PHE A 257 1.37 -1.14 -27.71
CA PHE A 257 0.77 -2.31 -28.37
C PHE A 257 -0.64 -2.03 -28.87
N TYR A 258 -1.35 -1.07 -28.27
CA TYR A 258 -2.75 -0.83 -28.59
C TYR A 258 -3.05 0.65 -28.76
N LYS A 259 -4.09 0.95 -29.53
CA LYS A 259 -4.75 2.26 -29.46
C LYS A 259 -5.56 2.31 -28.17
N ALA A 260 -5.47 3.42 -27.43
CA ALA A 260 -6.32 3.60 -26.25
C ALA A 260 -7.79 3.65 -26.67
N LEU A 261 -8.68 2.95 -25.95
CA LEU A 261 -10.14 3.00 -26.18
C LEU A 261 -10.69 4.41 -25.92
N LYS A 262 -10.25 5.05 -24.83
CA LYS A 262 -10.56 6.44 -24.50
C LYS A 262 -9.27 7.24 -24.25
N PRO A 263 -8.63 7.77 -25.30
CA PRO A 263 -7.42 8.57 -25.15
C PRO A 263 -7.72 9.91 -24.49
N THR A 264 -6.85 10.34 -23.57
CA THR A 264 -6.97 11.62 -22.87
C THR A 264 -5.97 12.67 -23.38
N GLY A 265 -6.38 13.94 -23.33
CA GLY A 265 -5.54 15.09 -23.66
C GLY A 265 -5.01 15.10 -25.09
N LYS A 266 -3.72 15.43 -25.26
CA LYS A 266 -3.07 15.60 -26.57
C LYS A 266 -3.07 14.34 -27.46
N TYR A 267 -3.25 13.17 -26.88
CA TYR A 267 -3.28 11.90 -27.63
C TYR A 267 -4.61 11.63 -28.33
N ARG A 268 -5.64 12.46 -28.09
CA ARG A 268 -6.93 12.37 -28.78
C ARG A 268 -6.86 12.84 -30.24
N ARG A 269 -5.99 13.82 -30.54
CA ARG A 269 -5.87 14.42 -31.88
C ARG A 269 -4.95 13.64 -32.82
N ASN A 270 -3.84 13.11 -32.30
CA ASN A 270 -2.91 12.32 -33.10
C ASN A 270 -2.31 11.19 -32.24
N PRO A 271 -3.03 10.06 -32.12
CA PRO A 271 -2.53 8.93 -31.35
C PRO A 271 -1.34 8.30 -32.10
N PRO A 272 -0.15 8.24 -31.48
CA PRO A 272 0.99 7.56 -32.09
C PRO A 272 0.69 6.07 -32.29
N SER A 273 1.10 5.54 -33.44
CA SER A 273 0.82 4.16 -33.85
C SER A 273 1.42 3.13 -32.87
N PRO A 274 0.76 1.96 -32.73
CA PRO A 274 1.37 0.79 -32.09
C PRO A 274 2.67 0.37 -32.79
N ILE A 275 3.46 -0.41 -32.07
CA ILE A 275 4.62 -1.13 -32.61
C ILE A 275 4.12 -2.06 -33.72
N ARG A 276 4.90 -2.16 -34.80
CA ARG A 276 4.58 -3.05 -35.93
C ARG A 276 4.58 -4.49 -35.46
N ASN A 277 3.64 -5.28 -35.97
CA ASN A 277 3.48 -6.69 -35.65
C ASN A 277 3.37 -6.95 -34.13
N ALA A 278 2.62 -6.11 -33.42
CA ALA A 278 2.44 -6.24 -31.97
C ALA A 278 1.95 -7.63 -31.53
N ASP A 279 1.24 -8.34 -32.40
CA ASP A 279 0.71 -9.68 -32.13
C ASP A 279 1.79 -10.78 -32.16
N ASP A 280 2.95 -10.52 -32.78
CA ASP A 280 4.07 -11.47 -32.86
C ASP A 280 4.88 -11.57 -31.55
N PHE A 281 4.58 -10.71 -30.57
CA PHE A 281 5.35 -10.61 -29.33
C PHE A 281 4.54 -11.07 -28.12
N ASP A 282 5.04 -12.10 -27.45
CA ASP A 282 4.40 -12.77 -26.33
C ASP A 282 4.84 -12.23 -24.97
N HIS A 283 3.98 -12.45 -23.98
CA HIS A 283 4.28 -12.14 -22.59
C HIS A 283 5.46 -13.00 -22.08
N GLY A 284 6.41 -12.37 -21.41
CA GLY A 284 7.45 -13.05 -20.64
C GLY A 284 8.63 -13.57 -21.46
N LEU A 285 8.58 -13.46 -22.80
CA LEU A 285 9.67 -13.85 -23.71
C LEU A 285 10.74 -12.75 -23.85
N PRO A 286 11.99 -13.14 -24.15
CA PRO A 286 13.07 -12.20 -24.40
C PRO A 286 12.99 -11.63 -25.82
N TYR A 287 13.21 -10.33 -25.96
CA TYR A 287 13.27 -9.62 -27.23
C TYR A 287 14.37 -8.56 -27.22
N PHE A 288 14.72 -8.06 -28.40
CA PHE A 288 15.56 -6.88 -28.58
C PHE A 288 14.68 -5.67 -28.89
N ALA A 289 14.77 -4.64 -28.04
CA ALA A 289 14.03 -3.39 -28.21
C ALA A 289 14.92 -2.29 -28.76
N VAL A 290 14.45 -1.62 -29.81
CA VAL A 290 14.96 -0.31 -30.21
C VAL A 290 14.30 0.73 -29.30
N LEU A 291 15.13 1.41 -28.50
CA LEU A 291 14.70 2.35 -27.48
C LEU A 291 15.09 3.77 -27.89
N ARG A 292 14.15 4.70 -27.75
CA ARG A 292 14.36 6.15 -27.95
C ARG A 292 14.36 6.90 -26.63
N GLU A 293 15.33 7.77 -26.45
CA GLU A 293 15.38 8.68 -25.31
C GLU A 293 14.34 9.81 -25.45
N MET A 294 13.61 10.07 -24.36
CA MET A 294 12.65 11.15 -24.23
C MET A 294 13.22 12.20 -23.28
N LYS A 295 13.27 13.47 -23.72
CA LYS A 295 13.82 14.56 -22.91
C LYS A 295 12.93 14.94 -21.71
N PHE A 296 11.60 14.92 -21.87
CA PHE A 296 10.65 15.34 -20.84
C PHE A 296 9.36 14.49 -20.79
N PRO A 297 9.10 13.76 -19.69
CA PRO A 297 10.06 13.44 -18.61
C PRO A 297 11.20 12.55 -19.13
N PRO A 298 12.41 12.64 -18.55
CA PRO A 298 13.54 11.76 -18.87
C PRO A 298 13.13 10.29 -18.76
N SER A 299 13.01 9.63 -19.90
CA SER A 299 12.52 8.25 -19.98
C SER A 299 12.91 7.61 -21.31
N TRP A 300 12.86 6.29 -21.37
CA TRP A 300 13.07 5.53 -22.61
C TRP A 300 11.76 4.95 -23.08
N ARG A 301 11.56 4.94 -24.40
CA ARG A 301 10.38 4.38 -25.05
C ARG A 301 10.77 3.36 -26.09
N VAL A 302 10.08 2.22 -26.12
CA VAL A 302 10.26 1.24 -27.19
C VAL A 302 9.59 1.78 -28.46
N VAL A 303 10.35 1.82 -29.55
CA VAL A 303 9.85 2.21 -30.88
C VAL A 303 9.71 1.03 -31.82
N ALA A 304 10.48 -0.04 -31.61
CA ALA A 304 10.38 -1.30 -32.35
C ALA A 304 10.88 -2.47 -31.48
N LEU A 305 10.40 -3.67 -31.77
CA LEU A 305 10.78 -4.93 -31.13
C LEU A 305 11.18 -5.95 -32.19
N PHE A 306 12.12 -6.82 -31.85
CA PHE A 306 12.62 -7.88 -32.72
C PHE A 306 13.00 -9.11 -31.90
N ALA A 307 12.88 -10.30 -32.50
CA ALA A 307 13.41 -11.54 -31.94
C ALA A 307 14.95 -11.63 -32.07
N ASP A 308 15.50 -11.02 -33.13
CA ASP A 308 16.93 -11.04 -33.45
C ASP A 308 17.60 -9.66 -33.22
N LYS A 309 18.86 -9.70 -32.76
CA LYS A 309 19.66 -8.52 -32.44
C LYS A 309 20.07 -7.75 -33.69
N ALA A 310 20.51 -8.45 -34.74
CA ALA A 310 20.99 -7.80 -35.97
C ALA A 310 19.84 -7.06 -36.68
N ALA A 311 18.64 -7.65 -36.68
CA ALA A 311 17.42 -6.99 -37.16
C ALA A 311 17.12 -5.69 -36.38
N ALA A 312 17.22 -5.72 -35.05
CA ALA A 312 17.01 -4.55 -34.20
C ALA A 312 18.05 -3.44 -34.46
N GLU A 313 19.31 -3.81 -34.67
CA GLU A 313 20.40 -2.86 -34.94
C GLU A 313 20.30 -2.22 -36.33
N LYS A 314 19.87 -2.99 -37.33
CA LYS A 314 19.53 -2.47 -38.66
C LYS A 314 18.41 -1.43 -38.58
N GLU A 315 17.32 -1.75 -37.87
CA GLU A 315 16.21 -0.82 -37.67
C GLU A 315 16.64 0.42 -36.87
N ARG A 316 17.44 0.26 -35.81
CA ARG A 316 17.98 1.37 -35.04
C ARG A 316 18.76 2.35 -35.92
N SER A 317 19.61 1.84 -36.81
CA SER A 317 20.40 2.66 -37.74
C SER A 317 19.51 3.35 -38.77
N ALA A 318 18.52 2.65 -39.32
CA ALA A 318 17.54 3.23 -40.23
C ALA A 318 16.74 4.37 -39.58
N ILE A 319 16.26 4.19 -38.35
CA ILE A 319 15.53 5.24 -37.60
C ILE A 319 16.44 6.41 -37.28
N ALA A 320 17.67 6.16 -36.79
CA ALA A 320 18.63 7.19 -36.43
C ALA A 320 19.03 8.07 -37.63
N SER A 321 19.03 7.53 -38.85
CA SER A 321 19.28 8.33 -40.07
C SER A 321 18.14 9.30 -40.43
N ARG A 322 16.91 8.99 -39.99
CA ARG A 322 15.69 9.74 -40.34
C ARG A 322 15.18 10.65 -39.22
N GLN A 323 15.60 10.40 -37.99
CA GLN A 323 15.08 11.08 -36.80
C GLN A 323 16.21 11.53 -35.89
N GLN A 324 16.13 12.78 -35.42
CA GLN A 324 17.01 13.27 -34.38
C GLN A 324 16.66 12.67 -33.01
N GLY A 325 17.69 12.24 -32.29
CA GLY A 325 17.57 11.73 -30.93
C GLY A 325 18.57 10.60 -30.64
N LYS A 326 18.65 10.21 -29.36
CA LYS A 326 19.46 9.06 -28.94
C LYS A 326 18.63 7.79 -29.06
N PHE A 327 19.17 6.81 -29.78
CA PHE A 327 18.59 5.48 -29.95
C PHE A 327 19.57 4.41 -29.50
N ILE A 328 19.10 3.44 -28.73
CA ILE A 328 19.89 2.29 -28.27
C ILE A 328 19.12 0.99 -28.54
N VAL A 329 19.85 -0.12 -28.63
CA VAL A 329 19.26 -1.47 -28.66
C VAL A 329 19.58 -2.15 -27.35
N GLN A 330 18.58 -2.74 -26.70
CA GLN A 330 18.77 -3.50 -25.47
C GLN A 330 17.95 -4.79 -25.51
N SER A 331 18.50 -5.87 -24.99
CA SER A 331 17.72 -7.08 -24.72
C SER A 331 16.90 -6.91 -23.44
N GLY A 332 15.75 -7.56 -23.39
CA GLY A 332 14.85 -7.46 -22.26
C GLY A 332 13.62 -8.34 -22.42
N TRP A 333 12.67 -8.19 -21.51
CA TRP A 333 11.47 -9.00 -21.44
C TRP A 333 10.22 -8.13 -21.55
N LEU A 334 9.27 -8.61 -22.34
CA LEU A 334 7.97 -7.98 -22.49
C LEU A 334 7.02 -8.43 -21.39
N CYS A 335 6.43 -7.49 -20.67
CA CYS A 335 5.36 -7.74 -19.71
C CYS A 335 4.05 -7.20 -20.28
N LYS A 336 3.25 -8.11 -20.87
CA LYS A 336 1.90 -7.83 -21.34
C LYS A 336 0.90 -8.00 -20.20
N THR A 337 0.08 -6.97 -19.97
CA THR A 337 -1.06 -7.01 -19.03
C THR A 337 -2.38 -6.69 -19.73
N ASN A 338 -2.38 -6.65 -21.06
CA ASN A 338 -3.50 -6.36 -21.96
C ASN A 338 -4.17 -5.01 -21.70
N GLN A 339 -5.15 -4.62 -22.50
CA GLN A 339 -5.82 -3.33 -22.31
C GLN A 339 -6.82 -3.40 -21.13
N ASN A 340 -6.29 -3.33 -19.91
CA ASN A 340 -7.06 -3.43 -18.67
C ASN A 340 -7.60 -2.08 -18.15
N SER A 341 -7.37 -0.99 -18.88
CA SER A 341 -8.00 0.31 -18.65
C SER A 341 -8.22 1.05 -19.97
N ASP A 342 -9.28 1.83 -20.06
CA ASP A 342 -9.68 2.53 -21.30
C ASP A 342 -8.57 3.42 -21.87
N ASN A 343 -7.73 3.99 -21.00
CA ASN A 343 -6.64 4.90 -21.37
C ASN A 343 -5.30 4.18 -21.60
N LYS A 344 -5.21 2.87 -21.34
CA LYS A 344 -3.96 2.12 -21.51
C LYS A 344 -3.70 1.88 -22.99
N ASN A 345 -2.47 2.15 -23.40
CA ASN A 345 -1.98 1.95 -24.77
C ASN A 345 -0.61 1.27 -24.84
N SER A 346 0.04 1.08 -23.69
CA SER A 346 1.41 0.58 -23.62
C SER A 346 1.52 -0.58 -22.66
N GLU A 347 2.26 -1.59 -23.09
CA GLU A 347 2.83 -2.62 -22.25
C GLU A 347 4.20 -2.16 -21.71
N ARG A 348 4.81 -2.98 -20.85
CA ARG A 348 6.10 -2.65 -20.23
C ARG A 348 7.19 -3.56 -20.77
N PHE A 349 8.26 -2.96 -21.26
CA PHE A 349 9.48 -3.67 -21.62
C PHE A 349 10.52 -3.44 -20.53
N PHE A 350 10.87 -4.50 -19.82
CA PHE A 350 11.88 -4.48 -18.76
C PHE A 350 13.21 -4.89 -19.35
N PHE A 351 14.23 -4.08 -19.13
CA PHE A 351 15.56 -4.31 -19.71
C PHE A 351 16.63 -3.86 -18.72
N ARG A 352 17.88 -4.13 -19.08
CA ARG A 352 19.05 -3.61 -18.39
C ARG A 352 19.90 -2.90 -19.41
N ASP A 353 20.43 -1.72 -19.06
CA ASP A 353 21.47 -1.10 -19.87
C ASP A 353 22.76 -1.91 -19.76
N GLN A 354 23.12 -2.64 -20.82
CA GLN A 354 24.30 -3.50 -20.86
C GLN A 354 25.63 -2.74 -20.73
N SER A 355 25.68 -1.43 -21.03
CA SER A 355 26.90 -0.65 -20.87
C SER A 355 27.23 -0.35 -19.39
N ARG A 356 26.27 -0.57 -18.49
CA ARG A 356 26.42 -0.29 -17.07
C ARG A 356 27.02 -1.45 -16.30
N LYS A 357 28.18 -1.18 -15.70
CA LYS A 357 28.95 -2.11 -14.85
C LYS A 357 28.77 -1.85 -13.35
N ASP A 358 28.12 -0.74 -12.98
CA ASP A 358 27.82 -0.33 -11.60
C ASP A 358 26.73 -1.17 -10.93
N VAL A 359 26.07 -2.06 -11.68
CA VAL A 359 24.95 -2.87 -11.19
C VAL A 359 25.29 -4.35 -11.34
N PRO A 360 25.11 -5.19 -10.31
CA PRO A 360 25.19 -6.64 -10.50
C PRO A 360 24.19 -7.12 -11.56
N GLU A 361 24.59 -8.01 -12.47
CA GLU A 361 23.66 -8.59 -13.46
C GLU A 361 22.61 -9.46 -12.78
N THR A 362 23.10 -10.31 -11.90
CA THR A 362 22.30 -11.21 -11.08
C THR A 362 22.74 -11.10 -9.62
N ILE A 363 21.80 -11.30 -8.71
CA ILE A 363 22.09 -11.56 -7.29
C ILE A 363 21.52 -12.92 -6.90
N PRO A 364 22.17 -13.68 -6.00
CA PRO A 364 21.60 -14.91 -5.48
C PRO A 364 20.23 -14.65 -4.84
N LEU A 365 19.26 -15.52 -5.10
CA LEU A 365 17.98 -15.51 -4.38
C LEU A 365 18.12 -16.41 -3.16
N PRO A 366 18.15 -15.88 -1.92
CA PRO A 366 18.33 -16.72 -0.75
C PRO A 366 17.15 -17.70 -0.58
N PRO A 367 17.36 -18.89 0.02
CA PRO A 367 16.33 -19.91 0.15
C PRO A 367 15.03 -19.43 0.81
N LYS A 368 15.14 -18.62 1.87
CA LYS A 368 13.99 -18.05 2.59
C LYS A 368 13.13 -17.14 1.71
N GLU A 369 13.74 -16.37 0.82
CA GLU A 369 13.05 -15.49 -0.13
C GLU A 369 12.46 -16.27 -1.29
N ARG A 370 13.14 -17.34 -1.73
CA ARG A 370 12.60 -18.30 -2.69
C ARG A 370 11.32 -18.94 -2.17
N ASP A 371 11.30 -19.43 -0.93
CA ASP A 371 10.10 -20.06 -0.34
C ASP A 371 8.91 -19.08 -0.30
N LYS A 372 9.17 -17.82 0.07
CA LYS A 372 8.15 -16.76 0.05
C LYS A 372 7.63 -16.49 -1.36
N PHE A 373 8.53 -16.47 -2.36
CA PHE A 373 8.18 -16.28 -3.77
C PHE A 373 7.34 -17.44 -4.29
N GLU A 374 7.77 -18.68 -4.08
CA GLU A 374 7.02 -19.86 -4.49
C GLU A 374 5.63 -19.91 -3.83
N ALA A 375 5.55 -19.63 -2.52
CA ALA A 375 4.29 -19.54 -1.81
C ALA A 375 3.38 -18.43 -2.37
N LEU A 376 3.94 -17.28 -2.76
CA LEU A 376 3.19 -16.19 -3.39
C LEU A 376 2.66 -16.59 -4.77
N ILE A 377 3.47 -17.25 -5.60
CA ILE A 377 3.05 -17.71 -6.93
C ILE A 377 1.95 -18.77 -6.82
N ARG A 378 2.10 -19.75 -5.92
CA ARG A 378 1.07 -20.78 -5.68
C ARG A 378 -0.24 -20.14 -5.24
N ASP A 379 -0.19 -19.21 -4.28
CA ASP A 379 -1.36 -18.48 -3.81
C ASP A 379 -2.04 -17.66 -4.92
N TYR A 380 -1.27 -16.95 -5.75
CA TYR A 380 -1.81 -16.23 -6.91
C TYR A 380 -2.51 -17.17 -7.90
N GLN A 381 -1.88 -18.31 -8.24
CA GLN A 381 -2.45 -19.31 -9.13
C GLN A 381 -3.74 -19.91 -8.57
N THR A 382 -3.79 -20.23 -7.28
CA THR A 382 -4.99 -20.74 -6.61
C THR A 382 -6.12 -19.72 -6.67
N ARG A 383 -5.86 -18.46 -6.27
CA ARG A 383 -6.86 -17.39 -6.32
C ARG A 383 -7.35 -17.13 -7.75
N HIS A 384 -6.46 -17.18 -8.74
CA HIS A 384 -6.82 -17.04 -10.13
C HIS A 384 -7.71 -18.18 -10.63
N LYS A 385 -7.42 -19.43 -10.26
CA LYS A 385 -8.27 -20.59 -10.58
C LYS A 385 -9.66 -20.46 -10.00
N VAL A 386 -9.77 -20.12 -8.71
CA VAL A 386 -11.07 -19.90 -8.03
C VAL A 386 -11.87 -18.79 -8.70
N ALA A 387 -11.24 -17.63 -8.94
CA ALA A 387 -11.89 -16.50 -9.60
C ALA A 387 -12.29 -16.81 -11.06
N SER A 388 -11.50 -17.61 -11.77
CA SER A 388 -11.82 -18.02 -13.14
C SER A 388 -12.97 -19.01 -13.18
N ALA A 389 -13.01 -19.98 -12.26
CA ALA A 389 -14.12 -20.92 -12.11
C ALA A 389 -15.43 -20.19 -11.74
N ALA A 390 -15.38 -19.20 -10.84
CA ALA A 390 -16.54 -18.38 -10.47
C ALA A 390 -17.05 -17.48 -11.61
N ARG A 391 -16.23 -17.22 -12.64
CA ARG A 391 -16.60 -16.44 -13.83
C ARG A 391 -17.09 -17.29 -14.99
N GLN A 392 -16.97 -18.62 -14.92
CA GLN A 392 -17.58 -19.48 -15.93
C GLN A 392 -19.10 -19.38 -15.78
N PRO A 393 -19.83 -18.94 -16.82
CA PRO A 393 -21.28 -18.90 -16.76
C PRO A 393 -21.80 -20.32 -16.54
N SER A 394 -22.68 -20.49 -15.56
CA SER A 394 -23.46 -21.71 -15.39
C SER A 394 -24.33 -21.89 -16.63
N GLY A 395 -23.88 -22.69 -17.61
CA GLY A 395 -24.72 -23.18 -18.70
C GLY A 395 -24.31 -22.82 -20.13
N LEU A 396 -23.04 -22.92 -20.52
CA LEU A 396 -22.72 -23.19 -21.93
C LEU A 396 -21.90 -24.48 -22.03
N PRO A 397 -22.38 -25.51 -22.75
CA PRO A 397 -21.63 -26.74 -22.93
C PRO A 397 -20.41 -26.52 -23.84
N VAL A 398 -19.40 -27.37 -23.61
CA VAL A 398 -18.08 -27.41 -24.26
C VAL A 398 -18.18 -27.48 -25.77
#